data_AF-A0A1B7W550-F1
#
_entry.id   AF-A0A1B7W550-F1
#
_cell.length_a   1.000
_cell.length_b   1.000
_cell.length_c   1.000
_cell.angle_alpha   90.00
_cell.angle_beta   90.00
_cell.angle_gamma   90.00
#
_symmetry.space_group_name_H-M   'P 1'
#
loop_
_entity.id
_entity.type
_entity.pdbx_description
1 polymer ?
#
loop_
_entity_poly.entity_id
_entity_poly.type
_entity_poly.pdbx_seq_one_letter_code
_entity_poly.pdbx_strand_id
1 'polypeptide(L)'
;MTPQAVLFILEKRGAEAGVTNFSAHDFRRTFISELLDSTDIVTVQKLAGHATPELTSRYDRRGEEVKQRAVQAISVPRRRRK
;
A
#
# COMPACT_ATOMS: atom_id res chain seq x y z
N MET A 1 -12.26 20.68 -14.12
CA MET A 1 -10.86 20.23 -14.31
C MET A 1 -10.86 19.02 -15.23
N THR A 2 -9.94 18.96 -16.20
CA THR A 2 -9.80 17.82 -17.12
C THR A 2 -8.63 16.93 -16.68
N PRO A 3 -8.57 15.65 -17.10
CA PRO A 3 -7.41 14.78 -16.84
C PRO A 3 -6.09 15.40 -17.31
N GLN A 4 -6.11 16.10 -18.45
CA GLN A 4 -4.95 16.78 -19.01
C GLN A 4 -4.47 17.92 -18.10
N ALA A 5 -5.39 18.71 -17.54
CA ALA A 5 -5.02 19.78 -16.61
C ALA A 5 -4.40 19.23 -15.32
N VAL A 6 -4.89 18.09 -14.82
CA VAL A 6 -4.28 17.39 -13.69
C VAL A 6 -2.88 16.92 -14.05
N LEU A 7 -2.70 16.24 -15.20
CA LEU A 7 -1.38 15.78 -15.64
C LEU A 7 -0.37 16.93 -15.72
N PHE A 8 -0.74 18.07 -16.31
CA PHE A 8 0.12 19.24 -16.38
C PHE A 8 0.56 19.78 -15.01
N ILE A 9 -0.37 19.82 -14.04
CA ILE A 9 -0.04 20.20 -12.67
C ILE A 9 0.97 19.20 -12.08
N LEU A 10 0.75 17.90 -12.29
CA LEU A 10 1.64 16.87 -11.76
C LEU A 10 3.01 16.90 -12.40
N GLU A 11 3.12 17.07 -13.71
CA GLU A 11 4.41 17.22 -14.41
C GLU A 11 5.23 18.38 -13.82
N LYS A 12 4.58 19.53 -13.59
CA LYS A 12 5.22 20.68 -12.94
C LYS A 12 5.72 20.33 -11.54
N ARG A 13 4.88 19.71 -10.70
CA ARG A 13 5.26 19.31 -9.33
C ARG A 13 6.36 18.25 -9.32
N GLY A 14 6.32 17.31 -10.26
CA GLY A 14 7.36 16.30 -10.44
C GLY A 14 8.70 16.94 -10.78
N ALA A 15 8.72 17.91 -11.70
CA ALA A 15 9.93 18.65 -12.06
C ALA A 15 10.50 19.46 -10.87
N GLU A 16 9.65 20.17 -10.12
CA GLU A 16 10.03 20.92 -8.91
C GLU A 16 10.59 20.00 -7.81
N ALA A 17 10.07 18.78 -7.70
CA ALA A 17 10.50 17.78 -6.73
C ALA A 17 11.67 16.89 -7.20
N GLY A 18 12.13 17.04 -8.45
CA GLY A 18 13.18 16.19 -9.02
C GLY A 18 12.73 14.74 -9.31
N VAL A 19 11.43 14.50 -9.46
CA VAL A 19 10.84 13.18 -9.73
C VAL A 19 10.50 13.07 -11.22
N THR A 20 11.17 12.15 -11.93
CA THR A 20 10.91 11.87 -13.34
C THR A 20 9.68 10.99 -13.53
N ASN A 21 8.98 11.14 -14.68
CA ASN A 21 7.82 10.31 -15.06
C ASN A 21 6.69 10.31 -14.01
N PHE A 22 6.46 11.45 -13.36
CA PHE A 22 5.49 11.58 -12.28
C PHE A 22 4.06 11.77 -12.79
N SER A 23 3.12 11.02 -12.22
CA SER A 23 1.74 10.95 -12.67
C SER A 23 0.76 10.73 -11.51
N ALA A 24 -0.54 10.84 -11.78
CA ALA A 24 -1.57 10.56 -10.77
C ALA A 24 -1.53 9.10 -10.28
N HIS A 25 -1.01 8.19 -11.10
CA HIS A 25 -0.88 6.79 -10.74
C HIS A 25 0.18 6.58 -9.65
N ASP A 26 1.17 7.46 -9.52
CA ASP A 26 2.18 7.39 -8.46
C ASP A 26 1.58 7.65 -7.09
N PHE A 27 0.69 8.64 -6.98
CA PHE A 27 -0.08 8.83 -5.75
C PHE A 27 -0.92 7.61 -5.38
N ARG A 28 -1.55 6.98 -6.38
CA ARG A 28 -2.31 5.74 -6.14
C ARG A 28 -1.39 4.60 -5.66
N ARG A 29 -0.21 4.44 -6.26
CA ARG A 29 0.82 3.48 -5.81
C ARG A 29 1.21 3.71 -4.35
N THR A 30 1.53 4.96 -4.00
CA THR A 30 1.92 5.34 -2.62
C THR A 30 0.78 5.11 -1.65
N PHE A 31 -0.43 5.56 -1.97
CA PHE A 31 -1.62 5.38 -1.13
C PHE A 31 -1.86 3.91 -0.78
N ILE A 32 -1.83 3.02 -1.78
CA ILE A 32 -2.05 1.58 -1.55
C ILE A 32 -0.91 0.98 -0.72
N SER A 33 0.34 1.33 -1.02
CA SER A 33 1.51 0.76 -0.32
C SER A 33 1.55 1.17 1.15
N GLU A 34 1.30 2.44 1.46
CA GLU A 34 1.25 2.97 2.84
C GLU A 34 0.09 2.37 3.64
N LEU A 35 -1.07 2.15 3.00
CA LEU A 35 -2.18 1.48 3.66
C LEU A 35 -1.87 0.02 3.96
N LEU A 36 -1.18 -0.70 3.08
CA LEU A 36 -0.80 -2.09 3.36
C LEU A 36 0.12 -2.19 4.58
N ASP A 37 0.94 -1.18 4.84
CA ASP A 37 1.80 -1.18 6.04
C ASP A 37 1.01 -1.01 7.35
N SER A 38 -0.23 -0.50 7.29
CA SER A 38 -1.04 -0.18 8.47
C SER A 38 -2.31 -1.01 8.63
N THR A 39 -2.83 -1.63 7.56
CA THR A 39 -4.10 -2.35 7.59
C THR A 39 -4.13 -3.60 6.70
N ASP A 40 -5.25 -4.31 6.71
CA ASP A 40 -5.42 -5.56 5.96
C ASP A 40 -5.72 -5.33 4.47
N ILE A 41 -5.34 -6.31 3.64
CA ILE A 41 -5.44 -6.23 2.19
C ILE A 41 -6.89 -6.08 1.68
N VAL A 42 -7.89 -6.60 2.40
CA VAL A 42 -9.30 -6.52 2.00
C VAL A 42 -9.81 -5.09 2.19
N THR A 43 -9.43 -4.45 3.29
CA THR A 43 -9.70 -3.03 3.52
C THR A 43 -9.03 -2.17 2.47
N VAL A 44 -7.74 -2.40 2.19
CA VAL A 44 -7.02 -1.64 1.14
C VAL A 44 -7.64 -1.87 -0.24
N GLN A 45 -8.02 -3.10 -0.58
CA GLN A 45 -8.67 -3.43 -1.84
C GLN A 45 -9.97 -2.64 -2.04
N LYS A 46 -10.81 -2.55 -0.99
CA LYS A 46 -12.06 -1.78 -1.04
C LYS A 46 -11.79 -0.29 -1.24
N LEU A 47 -10.80 0.28 -0.55
CA LEU A 47 -10.40 1.68 -0.70
C LEU A 47 -9.80 1.97 -2.08
N ALA A 48 -9.01 1.04 -2.63
CA ALA A 48 -8.47 1.15 -3.97
C ALA A 48 -9.54 0.95 -5.05
N GLY A 49 -10.67 0.31 -4.73
CA GLY A 49 -11.68 -0.08 -5.72
C GLY A 49 -11.19 -1.18 -6.66
N HIS A 50 -10.34 -2.10 -6.17
CA HIS A 50 -9.88 -3.25 -6.94
C HIS A 50 -10.90 -4.39 -6.90
N ALA A 51 -11.11 -5.04 -8.04
CA ALA A 51 -12.03 -6.16 -8.16
C ALA A 51 -11.60 -7.37 -7.31
N THR A 52 -10.29 -7.58 -7.18
CA THR A 52 -9.74 -8.72 -6.44
C THR A 52 -8.54 -8.32 -5.58
N PRO A 53 -8.25 -9.04 -4.47
CA PRO A 53 -7.07 -8.79 -3.64
C PRO A 53 -5.75 -8.91 -4.38
N GLU A 54 -5.67 -9.77 -5.41
CA GLU A 54 -4.44 -10.02 -6.19
C GLU A 54 -4.00 -8.79 -6.98
N LEU A 55 -4.92 -7.90 -7.35
CA LEU A 55 -4.56 -6.62 -7.95
C LEU A 55 -3.91 -5.69 -6.93
N THR A 56 -4.34 -5.75 -5.67
CA THR A 56 -3.78 -4.98 -4.55
C THR A 56 -2.45 -5.56 -4.08
N SER A 57 -2.26 -6.88 -4.11
CA SER A 57 -1.02 -7.53 -3.65
C SER A 57 0.21 -7.13 -4.46
N ARG A 58 0.03 -6.66 -5.71
CA ARG A 58 1.13 -6.10 -6.53
C ARG A 58 1.83 -4.89 -5.91
N TYR A 59 1.18 -4.23 -4.95
CA TYR A 59 1.70 -3.06 -4.24
C TYR A 59 2.24 -3.43 -2.85
N ASP A 60 2.16 -4.70 -2.45
CA ASP A 60 2.63 -5.16 -1.15
C ASP A 60 4.16 -5.30 -1.13
N ARG A 61 4.81 -4.44 -0.35
CA ARG A 61 6.28 -4.38 -0.18
C ARG A 61 6.77 -4.98 1.14
N ARG A 62 5.87 -5.55 1.95
CA ARG A 62 6.17 -5.94 3.34
C ARG A 62 7.00 -7.22 3.47
N GLY A 63 7.03 -8.04 2.42
CA GLY A 63 7.89 -9.22 2.31
C GLY A 63 7.75 -10.22 3.46
N GLU A 64 8.86 -10.89 3.79
CA GLU A 64 8.88 -11.95 4.79
C GLU A 64 8.79 -11.44 6.24
N GLU A 65 9.13 -10.17 6.49
CA GLU A 65 9.11 -9.60 7.84
C GLU A 65 7.72 -9.66 8.48
N VAL A 66 6.67 -9.39 7.69
CA VAL A 66 5.29 -9.46 8.19
C VAL A 66 4.90 -10.88 8.56
N LYS A 67 5.37 -11.89 7.83
CA LYS A 67 5.12 -13.30 8.18
C LYS A 67 5.78 -13.65 9.51
N GLN A 68 7.03 -13.21 9.71
CA GLN A 68 7.74 -13.43 10.97
C GLN A 68 7.03 -12.77 12.14
N ARG A 69 6.65 -11.49 12.02
CA ARG A 69 5.90 -10.75 13.05
C ARG A 69 4.56 -11.42 13.36
N ALA A 70 3.85 -11.88 12.33
CA ALA A 70 2.57 -12.57 12.50
C ALA A 70 2.71 -13.86 13.32
N VAL A 71 3.75 -14.67 13.05
CA VAL A 71 4.03 -15.89 13.83
C VAL A 71 4.43 -15.55 15.26
N GLN A 72 5.27 -14.53 15.46
CA GLN A 72 5.70 -14.09 16.81
C GLN A 72 4.54 -13.56 17.67
N ALA A 73 3.49 -13.02 17.04
CA ALA A 73 2.31 -12.52 17.75
C ALA A 73 1.39 -13.63 18.29
N ILE A 74 1.62 -14.90 17.93
CA ILE A 74 0.82 -16.03 18.42
C ILE A 74 1.13 -16.27 19.90
N SER A 75 0.16 -15.99 20.77
CA SER A 75 0.24 -16.33 22.20
C SER A 75 -0.06 -17.82 22.39
N VAL A 76 0.94 -18.59 22.84
CA VAL A 76 0.77 -20.01 23.18
C VAL A 76 0.41 -20.14 24.66
N PRO A 77 -0.75 -20.73 25.02
CA PRO A 77 -1.13 -20.93 26.41
C PRO A 77 -0.10 -21.81 27.13
N ARG A 78 0.49 -21.30 28.22
CA ARG A 78 1.39 -22.11 29.07
C ARG A 78 0.56 -23.02 29.97
N ARG A 79 0.86 -24.32 29.96
CA ARG A 79 0.27 -25.30 30.89
C ARG A 79 0.61 -24.89 32.32
N ARG A 80 -0.40 -24.55 33.13
CA ARG A 80 -0.23 -24.29 34.57
C ARG A 80 0.42 -25.52 35.21
N ARG A 81 1.63 -25.37 35.77
CA ARG A 81 2.24 -26.40 36.63
C ARG A 81 1.39 -26.49 37.89
N LYS A 82 0.89 -27.70 38.17
CA LYS A 82 0.28 -28.04 39.46
C LYS A 82 1.34 -28.03 40.55
#